data_AF-A0A2N2EI18-F1
#
_entry.id   AF-A0A2N2EI18-F1
#
_cell.length_a   1.000
_cell.length_b   1.000
_cell.length_c   1.000
_cell.angle_alpha   90.00
_cell.angle_beta   90.00
_cell.angle_gamma   90.00
#
_symmetry.space_group_name_H-M   'P 1'
#
loop_
_entity.id
_entity.type
_entity.pdbx_description
1 polymer ?
#
loop_
_entity_poly.entity_id
_entity_poly.type
_entity_poly.pdbx_seq_one_letter_code
_entity_poly.pdbx_strand_id
1 'polypeptide(L)'
;MLTIYERKKHMMKIFIDSDGFFWPADIEPEYMSIQRQLISIEKEQGSFIELFEQYYLGFRSAMFICEDSIESESEAEVALREWREGCIHSAMSYMESHIKSEISLPVDFMWIVREAIVSVLKEEFPEVGSIKLRLSMKPRLSARSAGENIIFPALIRTVLNHCNLVIINSVFQVMNEEGQLVGEVDNKQNARFIFPYLLYCHDDFSVRNLPIIGAHSENALQTALLFSNIQMIYIFSHEYAHILLQHFDDNRSILDKENEADAFALNVVLTYIEKDSTYSKQDVLAAIRWLFKYQLIEESIGTLVRGKSLDFFESEFEKRRGDFQSELFLKHDLKGSTLFESIGFCMIVELQAILYEFGPKLINEIIDAFNKSEKTGGIEPWWEKITQK
;
A
#
# COMPACT_ATOMS: atom_id res chain seq x y z
N MET A 1 -14.98 -6.35 -3.01
CA MET A 1 -16.12 -7.14 -2.48
C MET A 1 -15.60 -8.05 -1.37
N LEU A 2 -16.15 -8.06 -0.16
CA LEU A 2 -15.67 -8.96 0.90
C LEU A 2 -16.38 -10.32 0.78
N THR A 3 -15.63 -11.42 0.69
CA THR A 3 -16.22 -12.78 0.71
C THR A 3 -16.03 -13.38 2.09
N ILE A 4 -17.13 -13.68 2.78
CA ILE A 4 -17.13 -14.34 4.08
C ILE A 4 -17.05 -15.85 3.86
N TYR A 5 -16.01 -16.51 4.38
CA TYR A 5 -15.90 -17.97 4.35
C TYR A 5 -16.60 -18.55 5.60
N GLU A 6 -17.80 -19.13 5.43
CA GLU A 6 -18.55 -19.71 6.55
C GLU A 6 -18.27 -21.21 6.73
N ARG A 7 -17.53 -21.59 7.78
CA ARG A 7 -17.55 -22.97 8.31
C ARG A 7 -18.42 -23.05 9.56
N LYS A 8 -19.51 -23.82 9.48
CA LYS A 8 -20.46 -24.07 10.59
C LYS A 8 -19.76 -24.55 11.87
N LYS A 9 -19.60 -23.64 12.86
CA LYS A 9 -20.09 -23.70 14.27
C LYS A 9 -19.39 -22.66 15.17
N HIS A 10 -18.37 -21.96 14.69
CA HIS A 10 -17.87 -20.71 15.28
C HIS A 10 -17.85 -19.67 14.15
N MET A 11 -18.51 -18.52 14.32
CA MET A 11 -18.50 -17.45 13.31
C MET A 11 -17.05 -17.11 12.99
N MET A 12 -16.66 -17.25 11.73
CA MET A 12 -15.26 -17.11 11.31
C MET A 12 -14.90 -15.62 11.30
N LYS A 13 -13.94 -15.22 12.13
CA LYS A 13 -13.54 -13.82 12.42
C LYS A 13 -12.43 -13.30 11.49
N ILE A 14 -12.19 -14.03 10.39
CA ILE A 14 -11.17 -13.73 9.39
C ILE A 14 -11.85 -13.25 8.12
N PHE A 15 -11.60 -12.00 7.77
CA PHE A 15 -12.10 -11.34 6.57
C PHE A 15 -11.08 -11.50 5.44
N ILE A 16 -11.58 -11.69 4.22
CA ILE A 16 -10.77 -11.91 3.03
C ILE A 16 -11.04 -10.76 2.05
N ASP A 17 -9.98 -10.01 1.71
CA ASP A 17 -9.98 -9.06 0.60
C ASP A 17 -9.97 -9.85 -0.71
N SER A 18 -11.15 -10.10 -1.28
CA SER A 18 -11.26 -10.88 -2.53
C SER A 18 -10.65 -10.17 -3.74
N ASP A 19 -10.49 -8.85 -3.66
CA ASP A 19 -9.77 -8.02 -4.64
C ASP A 19 -8.29 -7.88 -4.26
N GLY A 20 -7.80 -8.70 -3.34
CA GLY A 20 -6.43 -8.69 -2.84
C GLY A 20 -5.56 -9.73 -3.53
N PHE A 21 -4.59 -10.27 -2.79
CA PHE A 21 -3.63 -11.26 -3.30
C PHE A 21 -4.26 -12.67 -3.39
N PHE A 22 -5.37 -12.83 -4.11
CA PHE A 22 -6.03 -14.12 -4.32
C PHE A 22 -6.24 -14.43 -5.81
N TRP A 23 -6.31 -15.73 -6.08
CA TRP A 23 -6.46 -16.37 -7.38
C TRP A 23 -7.77 -17.13 -7.26
N PRO A 24 -8.83 -16.69 -7.94
CA PRO A 24 -10.03 -17.48 -8.04
C PRO A 24 -9.67 -18.76 -8.82
N ALA A 25 -9.88 -19.92 -8.20
CA ALA A 25 -9.62 -21.21 -8.86
C ALA A 25 -10.44 -21.40 -10.16
N ASP A 26 -11.47 -20.58 -10.34
CA ASP A 26 -12.50 -20.71 -11.37
C ASP A 26 -12.43 -19.63 -12.48
N ILE A 27 -11.30 -18.92 -12.66
CA ILE A 27 -11.18 -17.97 -13.78
C ILE A 27 -11.10 -18.69 -15.13
N GLU A 28 -11.89 -18.23 -16.09
CA GLU A 28 -11.92 -18.76 -17.45
C GLU A 28 -10.54 -18.70 -18.13
N PRO A 29 -10.09 -19.79 -18.80
CA PRO A 29 -8.78 -19.83 -19.46
C PRO A 29 -8.55 -18.72 -20.50
N GLU A 30 -9.60 -18.26 -21.16
CA GLU A 30 -9.53 -17.19 -22.17
C GLU A 30 -9.23 -15.82 -21.54
N TYR A 31 -9.91 -15.46 -20.46
CA TYR A 31 -9.63 -14.26 -19.68
C TYR A 31 -8.16 -14.23 -19.23
N MET A 32 -7.68 -15.36 -18.70
CA MET A 32 -6.30 -15.51 -18.25
C MET A 32 -5.31 -15.35 -19.42
N SER A 33 -5.63 -15.89 -20.60
CA SER A 33 -4.78 -15.78 -21.79
C SER A 33 -4.59 -14.32 -22.21
N ILE A 34 -5.63 -13.50 -22.18
CA ILE A 34 -5.56 -12.06 -22.52
C ILE A 34 -4.73 -11.30 -21.48
N GLN A 35 -5.04 -11.49 -20.19
CA GLN A 35 -4.32 -10.86 -19.09
C GLN A 35 -2.81 -11.12 -19.16
N ARG A 36 -2.41 -12.37 -19.48
CA ARG A 36 -1.01 -12.80 -19.57
C ARG A 36 -0.23 -12.21 -20.75
N GLN A 37 -0.90 -11.68 -21.78
CA GLN A 37 -0.22 -10.94 -22.85
C GLN A 37 0.19 -9.53 -22.42
N LEU A 38 -0.51 -8.99 -21.42
CA LEU A 38 -0.42 -7.59 -21.00
C LEU A 38 0.22 -7.44 -19.61
N ILE A 39 0.19 -8.48 -18.78
CA ILE A 39 0.83 -8.52 -17.47
C ILE A 39 1.87 -9.65 -17.46
N SER A 40 3.10 -9.31 -17.08
CA SER A 40 4.19 -10.27 -16.87
C SER A 40 4.87 -10.02 -15.54
N ILE A 41 5.42 -11.05 -14.89
CA ILE A 41 6.25 -10.89 -13.69
C ILE A 41 7.71 -10.76 -14.12
N GLU A 42 8.44 -9.82 -13.55
CA GLU A 42 9.90 -9.78 -13.69
C GLU A 42 10.47 -11.05 -13.04
N LYS A 43 11.12 -11.91 -13.84
CA LYS A 43 11.82 -13.09 -13.32
C LYS A 43 13.06 -12.64 -12.56
N GLU A 44 12.86 -12.25 -11.30
CA GLU A 44 13.95 -11.94 -10.39
C GLU A 44 14.66 -13.25 -9.99
N GLN A 45 16.00 -13.25 -9.98
CA GLN A 45 16.79 -14.37 -9.48
C GLN A 45 16.74 -14.38 -7.95
N GLY A 46 15.58 -14.74 -7.39
CA GLY A 46 15.38 -14.86 -5.94
C GLY A 46 15.53 -16.31 -5.46
N SER A 47 15.84 -16.48 -4.18
CA SER A 47 15.77 -17.79 -3.53
C SER A 47 14.30 -18.24 -3.37
N PHE A 48 14.06 -19.55 -3.22
CA PHE A 48 12.70 -20.05 -2.92
C PHE A 48 12.15 -19.48 -1.61
N ILE A 49 13.03 -19.15 -0.65
CA ILE A 49 12.64 -18.57 0.62
C ILE A 49 12.14 -17.14 0.43
N GLU A 50 12.85 -16.33 -0.34
CA GLU A 50 12.41 -14.96 -0.68
C GLU A 50 11.06 -14.97 -1.39
N LEU A 51 10.89 -15.86 -2.38
CA LEU A 51 9.63 -15.97 -3.11
C LEU A 51 8.47 -16.38 -2.19
N PHE A 52 8.72 -17.34 -1.27
CA PHE A 52 7.74 -17.70 -0.24
C PHE A 52 7.39 -16.52 0.66
N GLU A 53 8.38 -15.76 1.14
CA GLU A 53 8.15 -14.63 2.04
C GLU A 53 7.36 -13.51 1.35
N GLN A 54 7.64 -13.22 0.08
CA GLN A 54 6.89 -12.26 -0.73
C GLN A 54 5.42 -12.69 -0.89
N TYR A 55 5.18 -13.96 -1.21
CA TYR A 55 3.81 -14.49 -1.29
C TYR A 55 3.11 -14.48 0.06
N TYR A 56 3.80 -14.91 1.11
CA TYR A 56 3.30 -14.88 2.47
C TYR A 56 2.88 -13.47 2.87
N LEU A 57 3.68 -12.45 2.57
CA LEU A 57 3.35 -11.05 2.80
C LEU A 57 2.09 -10.61 2.02
N GLY A 58 1.97 -11.01 0.75
CA GLY A 58 0.78 -10.77 -0.06
C GLY A 58 -0.49 -11.27 0.63
N PHE A 59 -0.53 -12.55 1.04
CA PHE A 59 -1.67 -13.12 1.76
C PHE A 59 -1.90 -12.48 3.13
N ARG A 60 -0.83 -12.12 3.83
CA ARG A 60 -0.86 -11.41 5.11
C ARG A 60 -1.63 -10.09 5.05
N SER A 61 -1.63 -9.47 3.87
CA SER A 61 -2.32 -8.20 3.59
C SER A 61 -3.66 -8.35 2.90
N ALA A 62 -4.11 -9.59 2.71
CA ALA A 62 -5.37 -9.92 2.09
C ALA A 62 -6.30 -10.72 3.03
N MET A 63 -5.78 -11.18 4.18
CA MET A 63 -6.54 -11.79 5.26
C MET A 63 -6.46 -10.90 6.50
N PHE A 64 -7.59 -10.65 7.16
CA PHE A 64 -7.66 -9.72 8.29
C PHE A 64 -8.46 -10.30 9.45
N ILE A 65 -8.05 -10.00 10.68
CA ILE A 65 -8.81 -10.28 11.89
C ILE A 65 -9.42 -8.96 12.34
N CYS A 66 -10.74 -8.90 12.54
CA CYS A 66 -11.39 -7.72 13.11
C CYS A 66 -11.47 -7.85 14.63
N GLU A 67 -10.86 -6.90 15.34
CA GLU A 67 -10.71 -6.90 16.79
C GLU A 67 -12.04 -6.72 17.52
N ASP A 68 -13.01 -5.98 16.94
CA ASP A 68 -14.36 -5.85 17.47
C ASP A 68 -15.17 -7.16 17.48
N SER A 69 -14.79 -8.12 16.63
CA SER A 69 -15.33 -9.48 16.69
C SER A 69 -14.67 -10.31 17.80
N ILE A 70 -13.53 -9.87 18.33
CA ILE A 70 -12.76 -10.30 19.51
C ILE A 70 -13.47 -10.49 20.88
N GLU A 71 -13.99 -11.64 21.31
CA GLU A 71 -14.63 -11.71 22.66
C GLU A 71 -13.65 -12.06 23.79
N SER A 72 -12.53 -12.72 23.51
CA SER A 72 -11.56 -13.12 24.53
C SER A 72 -10.13 -13.30 23.97
N GLU A 73 -9.13 -13.23 24.85
CA GLU A 73 -7.72 -13.46 24.48
C GLU A 73 -7.49 -14.86 23.88
N SER A 74 -8.11 -15.90 24.46
CA SER A 74 -8.07 -17.26 23.92
C SER A 74 -8.61 -17.33 22.49
N GLU A 75 -9.63 -16.55 22.17
CA GLU A 75 -10.17 -16.50 20.82
C GLU A 75 -9.24 -15.74 19.86
N ALA A 76 -8.61 -14.66 20.32
CA ALA A 76 -7.61 -13.92 19.54
C ALA A 76 -6.42 -14.83 19.17
N GLU A 77 -5.94 -15.66 20.11
CA GLU A 77 -4.88 -16.63 19.86
C GLU A 77 -5.27 -17.67 18.80
N VAL A 78 -6.50 -18.18 18.86
CA VAL A 78 -7.02 -19.13 17.87
C VAL A 78 -7.12 -18.48 16.50
N ALA A 79 -7.73 -17.30 16.41
CA ALA A 79 -7.87 -16.56 15.16
C ALA A 79 -6.51 -16.23 14.53
N LEU A 80 -5.54 -15.80 15.33
CA LEU A 80 -4.18 -15.52 14.86
C LEU A 80 -3.46 -16.78 14.35
N ARG A 81 -3.64 -17.92 15.02
CA ARG A 81 -3.08 -19.20 14.56
C ARG A 81 -3.69 -19.63 13.23
N GLU A 82 -5.02 -19.62 13.12
CA GLU A 82 -5.73 -20.00 11.89
C GLU A 82 -5.37 -19.06 10.73
N TRP A 83 -5.29 -17.76 10.99
CA TRP A 83 -4.85 -16.78 10.01
C TRP A 83 -3.42 -17.04 9.52
N ARG A 84 -2.48 -17.36 10.44
CA ARG A 84 -1.08 -17.70 10.08
C ARG A 84 -1.03 -18.95 9.21
N GLU A 85 -1.72 -20.00 9.63
CA GLU A 85 -1.79 -21.27 8.89
C GLU A 85 -2.39 -21.06 7.48
N GLY A 86 -3.45 -20.26 7.36
CA GLY A 86 -4.07 -19.89 6.09
C GLY A 86 -3.13 -19.13 5.15
N CYS A 87 -2.38 -18.16 5.70
CA CYS A 87 -1.38 -17.40 4.93
C CYS A 87 -0.23 -18.30 4.45
N ILE A 88 0.30 -19.17 5.32
CA ILE A 88 1.38 -20.11 4.97
C ILE A 88 0.91 -21.07 3.88
N HIS A 89 -0.28 -21.67 4.05
CA HIS A 89 -0.82 -22.63 3.10
C HIS A 89 -1.00 -22.00 1.71
N SER A 90 -1.59 -20.81 1.66
CA SER A 90 -1.81 -20.08 0.41
C SER A 90 -0.47 -19.70 -0.25
N ALA A 91 0.50 -19.20 0.53
CA ALA A 91 1.82 -18.85 0.02
C ALA A 91 2.58 -20.05 -0.56
N MET A 92 2.55 -21.20 0.12
CA MET A 92 3.17 -22.44 -0.38
C MET A 92 2.52 -22.90 -1.69
N SER A 93 1.19 -22.92 -1.73
CA SER A 93 0.43 -23.32 -2.93
C SER A 93 0.78 -22.44 -4.14
N TYR A 94 0.91 -21.13 -3.93
CA TYR A 94 1.28 -20.18 -4.98
C TYR A 94 2.72 -20.31 -5.42
N MET A 95 3.64 -20.42 -4.47
CA MET A 95 5.05 -20.63 -4.78
C MET A 95 5.22 -21.90 -5.63
N GLU A 96 4.59 -23.02 -5.25
CA GLU A 96 4.64 -24.25 -6.04
C GLU A 96 4.08 -24.08 -7.44
N SER A 97 2.94 -23.38 -7.57
CA SER A 97 2.32 -23.09 -8.86
C SER A 97 3.20 -22.20 -9.72
N HIS A 98 3.87 -21.19 -9.14
CA HIS A 98 4.79 -20.30 -9.82
C HIS A 98 5.97 -21.08 -10.40
N ILE A 99 6.56 -21.96 -9.60
CA ILE A 99 7.74 -22.74 -9.99
C ILE A 99 7.41 -23.73 -11.11
N LYS A 100 6.24 -24.37 -11.03
CA LYS A 100 5.81 -25.39 -12.01
C LYS A 100 5.26 -24.77 -13.29
N SER A 101 4.81 -23.52 -13.26
CA SER A 101 4.22 -22.85 -14.40
C SER A 101 5.29 -22.28 -15.33
N GLU A 102 5.20 -22.60 -16.63
CA GLU A 102 5.99 -21.90 -17.65
C GLU A 102 5.53 -20.45 -17.84
N ILE A 103 4.31 -20.14 -17.43
CA ILE A 103 3.64 -18.85 -17.64
C ILE A 103 3.57 -18.08 -16.31
N SER A 104 3.88 -16.79 -16.35
CA SER A 104 3.75 -15.90 -15.19
C SER A 104 2.35 -15.98 -14.58
N LEU A 105 2.27 -16.17 -13.27
CA LEU A 105 1.00 -16.16 -12.55
C LEU A 105 0.41 -14.75 -12.56
N PRO A 106 -0.84 -14.55 -13.00
CA PRO A 106 -1.49 -13.25 -12.87
C PRO A 106 -1.73 -12.85 -11.43
N VAL A 107 -1.88 -11.55 -11.26
CA VAL A 107 -2.31 -10.89 -10.03
C VAL A 107 -3.60 -10.14 -10.39
N ASP A 108 -4.75 -10.72 -10.09
CA ASP A 108 -6.03 -10.28 -10.65
C ASP A 108 -6.41 -8.86 -10.28
N PHE A 109 -6.10 -8.43 -9.05
CA PHE A 109 -6.33 -7.06 -8.65
C PHE A 109 -5.59 -6.05 -9.53
N MET A 110 -4.37 -6.38 -10.00
CA MET A 110 -3.62 -5.50 -10.91
C MET A 110 -4.29 -5.40 -12.27
N TRP A 111 -4.95 -6.46 -12.72
CA TRP A 111 -5.75 -6.42 -13.94
C TRP A 111 -7.02 -5.59 -13.76
N ILE A 112 -7.72 -5.74 -12.63
CA ILE A 112 -8.91 -4.93 -12.32
C ILE A 112 -8.56 -3.44 -12.30
N VAL A 113 -7.47 -3.06 -11.62
CA VAL A 113 -6.99 -1.66 -11.58
C VAL A 113 -6.62 -1.17 -12.99
N ARG A 114 -5.92 -1.99 -13.79
CA ARG A 114 -5.57 -1.65 -15.16
C ARG A 114 -6.80 -1.39 -16.02
N GLU A 115 -7.77 -2.31 -16.01
CA GLU A 115 -8.97 -2.19 -16.83
C GLU A 115 -9.83 -1.00 -16.41
N ALA A 116 -9.87 -0.66 -15.12
CA ALA A 116 -10.49 0.57 -14.64
C ALA A 116 -9.86 1.80 -15.29
N ILE A 117 -8.53 1.89 -15.32
CA ILE A 117 -7.79 3.01 -15.95
C ILE A 117 -8.03 3.05 -17.46
N VAL A 118 -7.86 1.91 -18.15
CA VAL A 118 -8.09 1.79 -19.60
C VAL A 118 -9.52 2.21 -19.96
N SER A 119 -10.52 1.82 -19.15
CA SER A 119 -11.91 2.19 -19.39
C SER A 119 -12.17 3.70 -19.32
N VAL A 120 -11.39 4.43 -18.52
CA VAL A 120 -11.44 5.90 -18.41
C VAL A 120 -10.73 6.56 -19.58
N LEU A 121 -9.57 6.01 -20.00
CA LEU A 121 -8.67 6.69 -20.94
C LEU A 121 -8.90 6.35 -22.41
N LYS A 122 -9.50 5.19 -22.73
CA LYS A 122 -9.56 4.65 -24.10
C LYS A 122 -10.22 5.55 -25.15
N GLU A 123 -11.08 6.49 -24.73
CA GLU A 123 -11.73 7.42 -25.66
C GLU A 123 -10.77 8.50 -26.15
N GLU A 124 -9.88 8.97 -25.27
CA GLU A 124 -8.88 9.99 -25.57
C GLU A 124 -7.58 9.37 -26.10
N PHE A 125 -7.19 8.21 -25.55
CA PHE A 125 -5.97 7.48 -25.89
C PHE A 125 -6.30 6.03 -26.31
N PRO A 126 -6.69 5.79 -27.58
CA PRO A 126 -7.10 4.46 -28.05
C PRO A 126 -6.03 3.37 -27.87
N GLU A 127 -4.75 3.75 -27.87
CA GLU A 127 -3.60 2.87 -27.69
C GLU A 127 -3.34 2.45 -26.23
N VAL A 128 -4.03 3.05 -25.25
CA VAL A 128 -3.82 2.79 -23.82
C VAL A 128 -3.90 1.31 -23.45
N GLY A 129 -4.77 0.56 -24.14
CA GLY A 129 -4.95 -0.88 -23.95
C GLY A 129 -3.76 -1.73 -24.42
N SER A 130 -2.80 -1.16 -25.16
CA SER A 130 -1.60 -1.86 -25.63
C SER A 130 -0.39 -1.73 -24.69
N ILE A 131 -0.44 -0.78 -23.74
CA ILE A 131 0.62 -0.57 -22.76
C ILE A 131 0.72 -1.80 -21.85
N LYS A 132 1.95 -2.32 -21.74
CA LYS A 132 2.27 -3.54 -21.02
C LYS A 132 2.68 -3.25 -19.58
N LEU A 133 2.23 -4.11 -18.67
CA LEU A 133 2.57 -4.11 -17.27
C LEU A 133 3.57 -5.22 -16.95
N ARG A 134 4.63 -4.85 -16.24
CA ARG A 134 5.59 -5.76 -15.64
C ARG A 134 5.50 -5.63 -14.14
N LEU A 135 5.33 -6.73 -13.44
CA LEU A 135 5.21 -6.77 -11.99
C LEU A 135 6.55 -7.14 -11.38
N SER A 136 7.06 -6.30 -10.47
CA SER A 136 8.17 -6.66 -9.59
C SER A 136 7.60 -7.11 -8.24
N MET A 137 8.17 -8.17 -7.65
CA MET A 137 7.77 -8.60 -6.31
C MET A 137 8.46 -7.77 -5.20
N LYS A 138 9.25 -6.76 -5.56
CA LYS A 138 9.83 -5.85 -4.57
C LYS A 138 8.74 -4.96 -3.97
N PRO A 139 8.70 -4.79 -2.65
CA PRO A 139 7.80 -3.84 -1.99
C PRO A 139 8.31 -2.42 -2.27
N ARG A 140 7.56 -1.61 -3.04
CA ARG A 140 7.87 -0.18 -3.23
C ARG A 140 6.59 0.62 -3.33
N LEU A 141 6.64 1.89 -2.91
CA LEU A 141 5.53 2.84 -3.05
C LEU A 141 5.60 3.69 -4.32
N SER A 142 6.51 3.34 -5.24
CA SER A 142 6.66 3.97 -6.54
C SER A 142 6.70 2.91 -7.63
N ALA A 143 6.00 3.19 -8.73
CA ALA A 143 6.18 2.48 -9.98
C ALA A 143 7.22 3.22 -10.83
N ARG A 144 7.56 2.65 -11.97
CA ARG A 144 8.37 3.34 -12.97
C ARG A 144 7.99 2.90 -14.36
N SER A 145 8.07 3.81 -15.30
CA SER A 145 7.91 3.53 -16.71
C SER A 145 9.29 3.30 -17.35
N ALA A 146 9.36 2.31 -18.26
CA ALA A 146 10.58 1.86 -18.92
C ALA A 146 10.28 1.59 -20.40
N GLY A 147 10.47 2.64 -21.22
CA GLY A 147 9.99 2.66 -22.60
C GLY A 147 8.46 2.54 -22.63
N GLU A 148 7.94 1.59 -23.39
CA GLU A 148 6.49 1.33 -23.52
C GLU A 148 5.91 0.41 -22.43
N ASN A 149 6.70 0.10 -21.39
CA ASN A 149 6.25 -0.77 -20.30
C ASN A 149 6.18 0.00 -18.99
N ILE A 150 5.22 -0.35 -18.14
CA ILE A 150 5.16 0.08 -16.75
C ILE A 150 5.70 -1.06 -15.89
N ILE A 151 6.70 -0.79 -15.04
CA ILE A 151 7.19 -1.70 -14.02
C ILE A 151 6.54 -1.30 -12.69
N PHE A 152 5.66 -2.16 -12.19
CA PHE A 152 4.82 -1.88 -11.03
C PHE A 152 5.11 -2.84 -9.88
N PRO A 153 5.23 -2.36 -8.63
CA PRO A 153 5.48 -3.23 -7.48
C PRO A 153 4.20 -4.00 -7.10
N ALA A 154 4.21 -5.33 -7.20
CA ALA A 154 3.05 -6.17 -6.89
C ALA A 154 2.65 -6.13 -5.41
N LEU A 155 3.60 -5.85 -4.52
CA LEU A 155 3.37 -5.74 -3.08
C LEU A 155 3.00 -4.32 -2.62
N ILE A 156 2.79 -3.37 -3.53
CA ILE A 156 2.42 -2.00 -3.15
C ILE A 156 1.11 -1.95 -2.37
N ARG A 157 0.11 -2.76 -2.79
CA ARG A 157 -1.19 -2.87 -2.09
C ARG A 157 -0.97 -3.29 -0.64
N THR A 158 -0.06 -4.22 -0.39
CA THR A 158 0.27 -4.69 0.95
C THR A 158 0.80 -3.56 1.84
N VAL A 159 1.76 -2.78 1.33
CA VAL A 159 2.37 -1.68 2.08
C VAL A 159 1.33 -0.59 2.35
N LEU A 160 0.57 -0.19 1.32
CA LEU A 160 -0.48 0.84 1.44
C LEU A 160 -1.61 0.39 2.38
N ASN A 161 -2.13 -0.83 2.22
CA ASN A 161 -3.17 -1.39 3.09
C ASN A 161 -2.73 -1.34 4.55
N HIS A 162 -1.50 -1.79 4.84
CA HIS A 162 -0.98 -1.79 6.21
C HIS A 162 -0.83 -0.38 6.77
N CYS A 163 -0.22 0.54 6.02
CA CYS A 163 -0.05 1.92 6.47
C CYS A 163 -1.40 2.61 6.72
N ASN A 164 -2.35 2.47 5.78
CA ASN A 164 -3.69 3.00 5.93
C ASN A 164 -4.42 2.37 7.12
N LEU A 165 -4.35 1.05 7.30
CA LEU A 165 -5.03 0.37 8.40
C LEU A 165 -4.52 0.82 9.77
N VAL A 166 -3.23 1.06 9.93
CA VAL A 166 -2.66 1.61 11.18
C VAL A 166 -3.28 2.98 11.49
N ILE A 167 -3.21 3.92 10.55
CA ILE A 167 -3.74 5.28 10.74
C ILE A 167 -5.25 5.24 11.00
N ILE A 168 -5.98 4.47 10.20
CA ILE A 168 -7.45 4.38 10.28
C ILE A 168 -7.87 3.73 11.59
N ASN A 169 -7.23 2.65 12.02
CA ASN A 169 -7.49 2.06 13.33
C ASN A 169 -7.34 3.09 14.45
N SER A 170 -6.25 3.86 14.43
CA SER A 170 -6.02 4.90 15.44
C SER A 170 -7.09 6.00 15.38
N VAL A 171 -7.55 6.39 14.19
CA VAL A 171 -8.65 7.35 14.05
C VAL A 171 -9.95 6.80 14.64
N PHE A 172 -10.32 5.56 14.31
CA PHE A 172 -11.53 4.91 14.83
C PHE A 172 -11.47 4.67 16.34
N GLN A 173 -10.29 4.45 16.92
CA GLN A 173 -10.12 4.30 18.37
C GLN A 173 -10.38 5.61 19.15
N VAL A 174 -10.11 6.76 18.53
CA VAL A 174 -10.24 8.07 19.19
C VAL A 174 -11.47 8.86 18.76
N MET A 175 -12.28 8.33 17.82
CA MET A 175 -13.51 8.96 17.36
C MET A 175 -14.73 8.11 17.74
N ASN A 176 -15.82 8.76 18.15
CA ASN A 176 -17.12 8.09 18.34
C ASN A 176 -17.91 7.98 17.02
N GLU A 177 -19.07 7.32 17.06
CA GLU A 177 -19.96 7.13 15.92
C GLU A 177 -20.48 8.47 15.36
N GLU A 178 -20.59 9.50 16.20
CA GLU A 178 -20.96 10.86 15.79
C GLU A 178 -19.81 11.66 15.16
N GLY A 179 -18.62 11.06 15.04
CA GLY A 179 -17.45 11.68 14.44
C GLY A 179 -16.79 12.75 15.31
N GLN A 180 -16.91 12.64 16.64
CA GLN A 180 -16.30 13.52 17.63
C GLN A 180 -15.07 12.85 18.25
N LEU A 181 -14.06 13.66 18.58
CA LEU A 181 -12.86 13.19 19.28
C LEU A 181 -13.20 12.85 20.74
N VAL A 182 -12.93 11.60 21.14
CA VAL A 182 -13.21 11.06 22.49
C VAL A 182 -11.97 10.49 23.19
N GLY A 183 -10.80 10.52 22.54
CA GLY A 183 -9.54 9.99 23.07
C GLY A 183 -8.31 10.73 22.59
N GLU A 184 -7.15 10.27 23.04
CA GLU A 184 -5.84 10.73 22.59
C GLU A 184 -5.20 9.72 21.65
N VAL A 185 -4.48 10.22 20.65
CA VAL A 185 -3.79 9.38 19.67
C VAL A 185 -2.44 8.93 20.23
N ASP A 186 -2.16 7.62 20.20
CA ASP A 186 -0.82 7.10 20.51
C ASP A 186 0.06 7.05 19.25
N ASN A 187 0.75 8.15 18.98
CA ASN A 187 1.64 8.28 17.83
C ASN A 187 2.84 7.32 17.84
N LYS A 188 3.20 6.77 19.00
CA LYS A 188 4.30 5.79 19.11
C LYS A 188 3.89 4.48 18.47
N GLN A 189 2.62 4.12 18.61
CA GLN A 189 2.04 2.96 17.97
C GLN A 189 2.13 3.08 16.45
N ASN A 190 1.81 4.25 15.88
CA ASN A 190 1.90 4.49 14.44
C ASN A 190 3.32 4.25 13.90
N ALA A 191 4.34 4.83 14.55
CA ALA A 191 5.73 4.64 14.14
C ALA A 191 6.16 3.16 14.22
N ARG A 192 5.79 2.49 15.33
CA ARG A 192 6.06 1.06 15.55
C ARG A 192 5.53 0.18 14.42
N PHE A 193 4.34 0.48 13.90
CA PHE A 193 3.69 -0.36 12.90
C PHE A 193 4.01 0.04 11.46
N ILE A 194 4.30 1.32 11.17
CA ILE A 194 4.52 1.83 9.80
C ILE A 194 5.98 1.75 9.37
N PHE A 195 6.94 2.20 10.19
CA PHE A 195 8.36 2.25 9.79
C PHE A 195 8.94 0.91 9.35
N PRO A 196 8.64 -0.23 10.01
CA PRO A 196 9.06 -1.54 9.52
C PRO A 196 8.71 -1.82 8.06
N TYR A 197 7.49 -1.47 7.66
CA TYR A 197 6.99 -1.73 6.31
C TYR A 197 7.64 -0.81 5.27
N LEU A 198 7.82 0.47 5.61
CA LEU A 198 8.50 1.41 4.72
C LEU A 198 10.01 1.12 4.61
N LEU A 199 10.62 0.64 5.69
CA LEU A 199 12.01 0.20 5.68
C LEU A 199 12.21 -1.07 4.83
N TYR A 200 11.26 -2.00 4.88
CA TYR A 200 11.25 -3.19 4.02
C TYR A 200 11.18 -2.85 2.51
N CYS A 201 10.81 -1.62 2.14
CA CYS A 201 10.91 -1.15 0.75
C CYS A 201 12.35 -0.94 0.25
N HIS A 202 13.31 -0.81 1.17
CA HIS A 202 14.69 -0.43 0.87
C HIS A 202 15.75 -1.46 1.25
N ASP A 203 15.39 -2.42 2.08
CA ASP A 203 16.32 -3.38 2.65
C ASP A 203 15.64 -4.75 2.81
N ASP A 204 16.43 -5.81 2.64
CA ASP A 204 15.93 -7.18 2.55
C ASP A 204 15.87 -7.81 3.95
N PHE A 205 14.83 -7.47 4.72
CA PHE A 205 14.53 -8.12 6.00
C PHE A 205 13.53 -9.26 5.84
N SER A 206 13.62 -10.29 6.69
CA SER A 206 12.58 -11.31 6.70
C SER A 206 11.20 -10.72 7.05
N VAL A 207 10.18 -11.10 6.27
CA VAL A 207 8.77 -10.74 6.50
C VAL A 207 8.28 -11.13 7.91
N ARG A 208 8.95 -12.09 8.56
CA ARG A 208 8.67 -12.51 9.94
C ARG A 208 8.83 -11.38 10.96
N ASN A 209 9.67 -10.39 10.64
CA ASN A 209 9.94 -9.26 11.51
C ASN A 209 8.95 -8.10 11.31
N LEU A 210 8.13 -8.16 10.25
CA LEU A 210 7.11 -7.14 10.02
C LEU A 210 5.95 -7.30 10.99
N PRO A 211 5.48 -6.22 11.63
CA PRO A 211 4.43 -6.29 12.63
C PRO A 211 3.09 -6.68 12.00
N ILE A 212 2.27 -7.43 12.74
CA ILE A 212 0.92 -7.84 12.32
C ILE A 212 -0.08 -6.98 13.10
N ILE A 213 -1.09 -6.45 12.40
CA ILE A 213 -2.15 -5.62 12.98
C ILE A 213 -3.52 -6.20 12.60
N GLY A 214 -4.44 -6.23 13.56
CA GLY A 214 -5.86 -6.51 13.30
C GLY A 214 -6.58 -5.24 12.84
N ALA A 215 -7.70 -5.37 12.16
CA ALA A 215 -8.57 -4.23 11.92
C ALA A 215 -9.34 -3.91 13.21
N HIS A 216 -9.44 -2.64 13.59
CA HIS A 216 -10.22 -2.25 14.75
C HIS A 216 -11.69 -2.66 14.59
N SER A 217 -12.22 -2.46 13.39
CA SER A 217 -13.58 -2.85 13.00
C SER A 217 -13.65 -3.16 11.50
N GLU A 218 -14.76 -3.74 11.05
CA GLU A 218 -15.02 -3.95 9.63
C GLU A 218 -14.99 -2.63 8.84
N ASN A 219 -15.53 -1.54 9.40
CA ASN A 219 -15.51 -0.22 8.76
C ASN A 219 -14.09 0.33 8.61
N ALA A 220 -13.22 0.12 9.61
CA ALA A 220 -11.82 0.51 9.51
C ALA A 220 -11.10 -0.28 8.41
N LEU A 221 -11.36 -1.59 8.32
CA LEU A 221 -10.84 -2.44 7.26
C LEU A 221 -11.30 -1.98 5.87
N GLN A 222 -12.61 -1.80 5.68
CA GLN A 222 -13.17 -1.36 4.41
C GLN A 222 -12.59 -0.01 3.98
N THR A 223 -12.50 0.95 4.89
CA THR A 223 -11.90 2.27 4.60
C THR A 223 -10.44 2.14 4.16
N ALA A 224 -9.64 1.30 4.83
CA ALA A 224 -8.25 1.07 4.49
C ALA A 224 -8.08 0.45 3.10
N LEU A 225 -8.94 -0.50 2.73
CA LEU A 225 -8.95 -1.11 1.40
C LEU A 225 -9.36 -0.10 0.31
N LEU A 226 -10.39 0.72 0.56
CA LEU A 226 -10.83 1.76 -0.36
C LEU A 226 -9.72 2.79 -0.62
N PHE A 227 -9.08 3.29 0.43
CA PHE A 227 -7.99 4.26 0.30
C PHE A 227 -6.83 3.68 -0.50
N SER A 228 -6.45 2.43 -0.22
CA SER A 228 -5.36 1.77 -0.93
C SER A 228 -5.70 1.55 -2.40
N ASN A 229 -6.96 1.25 -2.75
CA ASN A 229 -7.37 1.13 -4.14
C ASN A 229 -7.28 2.46 -4.89
N ILE A 230 -7.75 3.57 -4.29
CA ILE A 230 -7.60 4.92 -4.85
C ILE A 230 -6.11 5.23 -5.11
N GLN A 231 -5.25 4.96 -4.13
CA GLN A 231 -3.82 5.22 -4.22
C GLN A 231 -3.16 4.37 -5.31
N MET A 232 -3.54 3.10 -5.47
CA MET A 232 -3.03 2.26 -6.56
C MET A 232 -3.45 2.78 -7.94
N ILE A 233 -4.74 3.14 -8.12
CA ILE A 233 -5.22 3.73 -9.38
C ILE A 233 -4.44 4.99 -9.69
N TYR A 234 -4.20 5.84 -8.69
CA TYR A 234 -3.41 7.06 -8.85
C TYR A 234 -1.98 6.77 -9.32
N ILE A 235 -1.23 5.93 -8.59
CA ILE A 235 0.18 5.60 -8.91
C ILE A 235 0.28 4.99 -10.30
N PHE A 236 -0.67 4.12 -10.66
CA PHE A 236 -0.63 3.47 -11.96
C PHE A 236 -0.99 4.46 -13.09
N SER A 237 -2.01 5.30 -12.88
CA SER A 237 -2.38 6.35 -13.85
C SER A 237 -1.28 7.37 -14.08
N HIS A 238 -0.49 7.66 -13.03
CA HIS A 238 0.68 8.53 -13.11
C HIS A 238 1.72 7.98 -14.11
N GLU A 239 2.02 6.68 -14.06
CA GLU A 239 2.93 6.04 -15.02
C GLU A 239 2.35 5.97 -16.44
N TYR A 240 1.02 5.81 -16.57
CA TYR A 240 0.35 5.93 -17.86
C TYR A 240 0.56 7.32 -18.47
N ALA A 241 0.51 8.38 -17.65
CA ALA A 241 0.73 9.74 -18.11
C ALA A 241 2.12 9.90 -18.74
N HIS A 242 3.17 9.36 -18.12
CA HIS A 242 4.53 9.45 -18.67
C HIS A 242 4.66 8.83 -20.07
N ILE A 243 3.96 7.73 -20.33
CA ILE A 243 3.97 7.06 -21.64
C ILE A 243 3.09 7.82 -22.63
N LEU A 244 1.83 8.10 -22.27
CA LEU A 244 0.83 8.70 -23.18
C LEU A 244 1.17 10.15 -23.54
N LEU A 245 1.74 10.91 -22.62
CA LEU A 245 2.16 12.29 -22.82
C LEU A 245 3.61 12.41 -23.34
N GLN A 246 4.25 11.28 -23.68
CA GLN A 246 5.58 11.22 -24.29
C GLN A 246 6.66 11.94 -23.45
N HIS A 247 6.56 11.87 -22.12
CA HIS A 247 7.48 12.55 -21.20
C HIS A 247 8.94 12.13 -21.36
N PHE A 248 9.20 10.97 -21.95
CA PHE A 248 10.56 10.47 -22.23
C PHE A 248 11.31 11.26 -23.31
N ASP A 249 10.59 11.80 -24.30
CA ASP A 249 11.17 12.55 -25.44
C ASP A 249 11.07 14.08 -25.24
N ASP A 250 10.43 14.49 -24.15
CA ASP A 250 10.18 15.89 -23.82
C ASP A 250 11.42 16.56 -23.19
N ASN A 251 11.67 17.83 -23.50
CA ASN A 251 12.79 18.62 -22.96
C ASN A 251 12.42 19.50 -21.76
N ARG A 252 11.16 19.52 -21.33
CA ARG A 252 10.72 20.20 -20.10
C ARG A 252 11.45 19.69 -18.86
N SER A 253 11.42 20.47 -17.77
CA SER A 253 12.04 20.04 -16.50
C SER A 253 11.36 18.77 -15.98
N ILE A 254 12.09 17.96 -15.21
CA ILE A 254 11.54 16.74 -14.59
C ILE A 254 10.31 17.11 -13.75
N LEU A 255 10.42 18.13 -12.91
CA LEU A 255 9.33 18.59 -12.06
C LEU A 255 8.06 18.97 -12.84
N ASP A 256 8.18 19.63 -13.99
CA ASP A 256 7.00 19.99 -14.80
C ASP A 256 6.27 18.74 -15.33
N LYS A 257 7.04 17.72 -15.73
CA LYS A 257 6.48 16.45 -16.21
C LYS A 257 5.82 15.66 -15.09
N GLU A 258 6.43 15.62 -13.91
CA GLU A 258 5.86 14.98 -12.72
C GLU A 258 4.54 15.66 -12.31
N ASN A 259 4.52 17.00 -12.28
CA ASN A 259 3.31 17.78 -11.96
C ASN A 259 2.18 17.55 -12.99
N GLU A 260 2.51 17.44 -14.28
CA GLU A 260 1.53 17.11 -15.31
C GLU A 260 1.01 15.67 -15.18
N ALA A 261 1.90 14.71 -14.89
CA ALA A 261 1.53 13.33 -14.66
C ALA A 261 0.64 13.17 -13.41
N ASP A 262 0.88 13.95 -12.36
CA ASP A 262 0.04 14.00 -11.15
C ASP A 262 -1.36 14.55 -11.43
N ALA A 263 -1.45 15.63 -12.23
CA ALA A 263 -2.73 16.20 -12.64
C ALA A 263 -3.51 15.22 -13.53
N PHE A 264 -2.83 14.55 -14.46
CA PHE A 264 -3.42 13.47 -15.27
C PHE A 264 -3.97 12.34 -14.39
N ALA A 265 -3.16 11.83 -13.46
CA ALA A 265 -3.56 10.77 -12.56
C ALA A 265 -4.77 11.14 -11.69
N LEU A 266 -4.80 12.38 -11.19
CA LEU A 266 -5.94 12.90 -10.42
C LEU A 266 -7.22 12.93 -11.26
N ASN A 267 -7.16 13.37 -12.52
CA ASN A 267 -8.30 13.37 -13.43
C ASN A 267 -8.84 11.95 -13.68
N VAL A 268 -7.94 10.97 -13.83
CA VAL A 268 -8.35 9.56 -14.00
C VAL A 268 -9.07 9.06 -12.74
N VAL A 269 -8.51 9.31 -11.55
CA VAL A 269 -9.11 8.92 -10.28
C VAL A 269 -10.48 9.57 -10.10
N LEU A 270 -10.60 10.88 -10.32
CA LEU A 270 -11.87 11.61 -10.20
C LEU A 270 -12.93 11.06 -11.17
N THR A 271 -12.53 10.79 -12.41
CA THR A 271 -13.45 10.20 -13.41
C THR A 271 -13.87 8.77 -13.04
N TYR A 272 -12.96 7.98 -12.46
CA TYR A 272 -13.25 6.65 -11.97
C TYR A 272 -14.26 6.67 -10.83
N ILE A 273 -14.04 7.50 -9.80
CA ILE A 273 -14.94 7.56 -8.64
C ILE A 273 -16.31 8.15 -8.98
N GLU A 274 -16.42 9.02 -9.99
CA GLU A 274 -17.73 9.51 -10.45
C GLU A 274 -18.61 8.41 -11.04
N LYS A 275 -18.01 7.30 -11.48
CA LYS A 275 -18.72 6.11 -11.99
C LYS A 275 -19.04 5.08 -10.91
N ASP A 276 -18.47 5.20 -9.72
CA ASP A 276 -18.62 4.23 -8.61
C ASP A 276 -19.04 4.94 -7.32
N SER A 277 -20.29 4.74 -6.92
CA SER A 277 -20.89 5.35 -5.72
C SER A 277 -20.27 4.92 -4.39
N THR A 278 -19.35 3.96 -4.40
CA THR A 278 -18.64 3.49 -3.19
C THR A 278 -17.66 4.54 -2.68
N TYR A 279 -17.19 5.45 -3.54
CA TYR A 279 -16.17 6.44 -3.21
C TYR A 279 -16.74 7.85 -3.13
N SER A 280 -16.19 8.66 -2.23
CA SER A 280 -16.43 10.09 -2.17
C SER A 280 -15.21 10.90 -2.63
N LYS A 281 -15.44 12.17 -3.00
CA LYS A 281 -14.36 13.12 -3.29
C LYS A 281 -13.45 13.36 -2.07
N GLN A 282 -13.99 13.23 -0.87
CA GLN A 282 -13.25 13.33 0.38
C GLN A 282 -12.30 12.14 0.58
N ASP A 283 -12.69 10.94 0.16
CA ASP A 283 -11.80 9.76 0.18
C ASP A 283 -10.61 9.97 -0.75
N VAL A 284 -10.84 10.52 -1.94
CA VAL A 284 -9.76 10.89 -2.88
C VAL A 284 -8.80 11.89 -2.27
N LEU A 285 -9.34 12.93 -1.62
CA LEU A 285 -8.53 13.94 -0.94
C LEU A 285 -7.63 13.33 0.14
N ALA A 286 -8.22 12.52 1.04
CA ALA A 286 -7.48 11.90 2.13
C ALA A 286 -6.45 10.89 1.61
N ALA A 287 -6.89 9.95 0.77
CA ALA A 287 -6.05 8.87 0.26
C ALA A 287 -4.84 9.40 -0.51
N ILE A 288 -5.01 10.35 -1.43
CA ILE A 288 -3.87 10.86 -2.22
C ILE A 288 -2.96 11.74 -1.37
N ARG A 289 -3.49 12.61 -0.48
CA ARG A 289 -2.62 13.40 0.42
C ARG A 289 -1.77 12.52 1.33
N TRP A 290 -2.34 11.43 1.83
CA TRP A 290 -1.62 10.46 2.65
C TRP A 290 -0.55 9.72 1.82
N LEU A 291 -0.87 9.34 0.57
CA LEU A 291 0.09 8.69 -0.33
C LEU A 291 1.36 9.52 -0.54
N PHE A 292 1.22 10.81 -0.89
CA PHE A 292 2.40 11.67 -1.08
C PHE A 292 3.25 11.74 0.19
N LYS A 293 2.62 11.76 1.37
CA LYS A 293 3.37 11.73 2.63
C LYS A 293 4.02 10.37 2.90
N TYR A 294 3.37 9.24 2.58
CA TYR A 294 4.01 7.93 2.68
C TYR A 294 5.21 7.81 1.73
N GLN A 295 5.11 8.30 0.50
CA GLN A 295 6.22 8.30 -0.46
C GLN A 295 7.38 9.18 0.01
N LEU A 296 7.10 10.36 0.57
CA LEU A 296 8.13 11.21 1.17
C LEU A 296 8.84 10.53 2.35
N ILE A 297 8.08 9.85 3.22
CA ILE A 297 8.62 9.10 4.37
C ILE A 297 9.46 7.91 3.87
N GLU A 298 9.00 7.17 2.87
CA GLU A 298 9.74 6.08 2.21
C GLU A 298 11.07 6.59 1.65
N GLU A 299 11.05 7.64 0.81
CA GLU A 299 12.27 8.23 0.24
C GLU A 299 13.27 8.68 1.33
N SER A 300 12.74 9.24 2.42
CA SER A 300 13.52 9.66 3.57
C SER A 300 14.18 8.48 4.26
N ILE A 301 13.45 7.40 4.51
CA ILE A 301 14.01 6.15 5.04
C ILE A 301 15.10 5.62 4.10
N GLY A 302 14.84 5.56 2.80
CA GLY A 302 15.85 5.15 1.82
C GLY A 302 17.11 6.02 1.85
N THR A 303 16.98 7.32 2.10
CA THR A 303 18.11 8.24 2.26
C THR A 303 18.90 7.98 3.55
N LEU A 304 18.20 7.73 4.66
CA LEU A 304 18.81 7.37 5.94
C LEU A 304 19.54 6.02 5.87
N VAL A 305 18.94 5.01 5.23
CA VAL A 305 19.56 3.68 5.02
C VAL A 305 20.88 3.81 4.26
N ARG A 306 20.98 4.75 3.32
CA ARG A 306 22.23 5.07 2.60
C ARG A 306 23.25 5.88 3.42
N GLY A 307 22.97 6.14 4.70
CA GLY A 307 23.83 6.92 5.59
C GLY A 307 23.87 8.42 5.26
N LYS A 308 22.91 8.93 4.50
CA LYS A 308 22.81 10.36 4.15
C LYS A 308 21.92 11.10 5.15
N SER A 309 22.19 12.39 5.35
CA SER A 309 21.32 13.29 6.12
C SER A 309 20.04 13.62 5.36
N LEU A 310 18.96 13.89 6.08
CA LEU A 310 17.70 14.32 5.50
C LEU A 310 17.71 15.82 5.25
N ASP A 311 17.21 16.21 4.08
CA ASP A 311 16.89 17.58 3.74
C ASP A 311 15.44 17.63 3.26
N PHE A 312 14.51 17.71 4.22
CA PHE A 312 13.08 17.60 3.95
C PHE A 312 12.49 18.83 3.27
N PHE A 313 13.02 20.01 3.58
CA PHE A 313 12.35 21.27 3.23
C PHE A 313 12.77 21.79 1.86
N GLU A 314 13.89 21.33 1.32
CA GLU A 314 14.42 21.75 0.02
C GLU A 314 14.35 20.67 -1.07
N SER A 315 13.69 19.53 -0.81
CA SER A 315 13.57 18.47 -1.80
C SER A 315 12.58 18.84 -2.94
N GLU A 316 12.90 18.42 -4.17
CA GLU A 316 11.99 18.56 -5.32
C GLU A 316 10.65 17.85 -5.06
N PHE A 317 10.67 16.78 -4.24
CA PHE A 317 9.48 16.04 -3.86
C PHE A 317 8.52 16.85 -2.97
N GLU A 318 9.04 17.57 -1.96
CA GLU A 318 8.19 18.41 -1.11
C GLU A 318 7.62 19.60 -1.90
N LYS A 319 8.37 20.12 -2.89
CA LYS A 319 7.86 21.12 -3.84
C LYS A 319 6.71 20.55 -4.70
N ARG A 320 6.92 19.39 -5.34
CA ARG A 320 5.89 18.67 -6.11
C ARG A 320 4.63 18.42 -5.27
N ARG A 321 4.78 18.01 -4.01
CA ARG A 321 3.66 17.84 -3.06
C ARG A 321 2.90 19.15 -2.83
N GLY A 322 3.61 20.26 -2.65
CA GLY A 322 3.01 21.59 -2.49
C GLY A 322 2.24 22.05 -3.74
N ASP A 323 2.81 21.81 -4.91
CA ASP A 323 2.18 22.09 -6.21
C ASP A 323 0.91 21.23 -6.39
N PHE A 324 0.99 19.93 -6.09
CA PHE A 324 -0.15 19.01 -6.15
C PHE A 324 -1.27 19.38 -5.16
N GLN A 325 -0.92 19.82 -3.95
CA GLN A 325 -1.91 20.31 -2.98
C GLN A 325 -2.65 21.55 -3.52
N SER A 326 -1.95 22.41 -4.26
CA SER A 326 -2.57 23.55 -4.95
C SER A 326 -3.49 23.08 -6.07
N GLU A 327 -3.11 22.05 -6.83
CA GLU A 327 -3.95 21.43 -7.87
C GLU A 327 -5.29 20.94 -7.29
N LEU A 328 -5.23 20.13 -6.23
CA LEU A 328 -6.41 19.59 -5.54
C LEU A 328 -7.39 20.70 -5.11
N PHE A 329 -6.88 21.75 -4.47
CA PHE A 329 -7.71 22.78 -3.85
C PHE A 329 -8.19 23.85 -4.83
N LEU A 330 -7.30 24.30 -5.72
CA LEU A 330 -7.59 25.44 -6.59
C LEU A 330 -8.29 25.01 -7.87
N LYS A 331 -7.90 23.87 -8.46
CA LYS A 331 -8.46 23.44 -9.76
C LYS A 331 -9.63 22.48 -9.62
N HIS A 332 -9.62 21.61 -8.61
CA HIS A 332 -10.66 20.57 -8.45
C HIS A 332 -11.68 20.87 -7.34
N ASP A 333 -11.57 22.01 -6.67
CA ASP A 333 -12.45 22.44 -5.57
C ASP A 333 -12.62 21.39 -4.46
N LEU A 334 -11.60 20.56 -4.25
CA LEU A 334 -11.57 19.57 -3.16
C LEU A 334 -11.22 20.27 -1.84
N LYS A 335 -12.07 21.20 -1.43
CA LYS A 335 -11.92 22.00 -0.22
C LYS A 335 -12.72 21.37 0.91
N GLY A 336 -12.08 21.17 2.05
CA GLY A 336 -12.71 20.65 3.27
C GLY A 336 -11.96 19.44 3.81
N SER A 337 -11.28 19.64 4.93
CA SER A 337 -10.74 18.54 5.72
C SER A 337 -11.85 18.05 6.65
N THR A 338 -12.21 16.77 6.56
CA THR A 338 -13.00 16.13 7.63
C THR A 338 -12.12 16.02 8.88
N LEU A 339 -12.74 15.83 10.05
CA LEU A 339 -11.97 15.54 11.26
C LEU A 339 -11.13 14.27 11.07
N PHE A 340 -11.71 13.25 10.43
CA PHE A 340 -11.03 12.01 10.05
C PHE A 340 -9.76 12.26 9.23
N GLU A 341 -9.87 13.04 8.15
CA GLU A 341 -8.71 13.37 7.30
C GLU A 341 -7.65 14.16 8.06
N SER A 342 -8.09 15.12 8.88
CA SER A 342 -7.19 15.99 9.66
C SER A 342 -6.38 15.20 10.68
N ILE A 343 -7.04 14.31 11.44
CA ILE A 343 -6.39 13.47 12.44
C ILE A 343 -5.36 12.56 11.76
N GLY A 344 -5.76 11.84 10.71
CA GLY A 344 -4.85 10.93 10.01
C GLY A 344 -3.68 11.67 9.35
N PHE A 345 -3.91 12.84 8.76
CA PHE A 345 -2.83 13.65 8.20
C PHE A 345 -1.84 14.13 9.27
N CYS A 346 -2.31 14.56 10.44
CA CYS A 346 -1.46 14.93 11.57
C CYS A 346 -0.59 13.76 12.03
N MET A 347 -1.17 12.55 12.18
CA MET A 347 -0.41 11.35 12.54
C MET A 347 0.74 11.09 11.56
N ILE A 348 0.49 11.24 10.26
CA ILE A 348 1.52 11.00 9.23
C ILE A 348 2.60 12.10 9.27
N VAL A 349 2.22 13.36 9.52
CA VAL A 349 3.19 14.45 9.71
C VAL A 349 4.07 14.20 10.93
N GLU A 350 3.53 13.65 12.01
CA GLU A 350 4.30 13.28 13.20
C GLU A 350 5.29 12.14 12.93
N LEU A 351 4.94 11.15 12.08
CA LEU A 351 5.90 10.16 11.61
C LEU A 351 7.09 10.81 10.91
N GLN A 352 6.85 11.81 10.06
CA GLN A 352 7.91 12.57 9.41
C GLN A 352 8.79 13.30 10.44
N ALA A 353 8.18 13.90 11.47
CA ALA A 353 8.90 14.57 12.55
C ALA A 353 9.77 13.59 13.36
N ILE A 354 9.29 12.37 13.64
CA ILE A 354 10.08 11.32 14.31
C ILE A 354 11.31 10.95 13.47
N LEU A 355 11.17 10.76 12.15
CA LEU A 355 12.33 10.50 11.28
C LEU A 355 13.34 11.65 11.29
N TYR A 356 12.87 12.89 11.33
CA TYR A 356 13.74 14.05 11.41
C TYR A 356 14.50 14.11 12.74
N GLU A 357 13.81 13.90 13.86
CA GLU A 357 14.41 13.99 15.19
C GLU A 357 15.43 12.88 15.45
N PHE A 358 15.09 11.63 15.13
CA PHE A 358 15.93 10.48 15.47
C PHE A 358 16.85 10.05 14.32
N GLY A 359 16.52 10.38 13.08
CA GLY A 359 17.38 10.26 11.91
C GLY A 359 17.96 8.86 11.69
N PRO A 360 19.24 8.75 11.26
CA PRO A 360 19.87 7.46 10.97
C PRO A 360 19.94 6.53 12.18
N LYS A 361 19.97 7.08 13.40
CA LYS A 361 20.06 6.27 14.62
C LYS A 361 18.83 5.38 14.77
N LEU A 362 17.63 5.93 14.56
CA LEU A 362 16.40 5.13 14.64
C LEU A 362 16.39 4.02 13.59
N ILE A 363 16.73 4.35 12.34
CA ILE A 363 16.75 3.37 11.25
C ILE A 363 17.72 2.24 11.56
N ASN A 364 18.97 2.55 11.93
CA ASN A 364 19.95 1.54 12.28
C ASN A 364 19.49 0.66 13.47
N GLU A 365 18.77 1.25 14.44
CA GLU A 365 18.22 0.48 15.56
C GLU A 365 17.10 -0.47 15.16
N ILE A 366 16.22 -0.07 14.22
CA ILE A 366 15.19 -0.96 13.65
C ILE A 366 15.86 -2.12 12.90
N ILE A 367 16.85 -1.81 12.06
CA ILE A 367 17.64 -2.80 11.31
C ILE A 367 18.31 -3.79 12.26
N ASP A 368 18.99 -3.29 13.30
CA ASP A 368 19.66 -4.12 14.30
C ASP A 368 18.66 -4.99 15.07
N ALA A 369 17.49 -4.45 15.40
CA ALA A 369 16.43 -5.22 16.07
C ALA A 369 15.94 -6.38 15.19
N PHE A 370 15.78 -6.15 13.88
CA PHE A 370 15.33 -7.17 12.93
C PHE A 370 16.38 -8.24 12.64
N ASN A 371 17.65 -7.84 12.56
CA ASN A 371 18.77 -8.79 12.43
C ASN A 371 18.97 -9.63 13.70
N LYS A 372 18.64 -9.09 14.88
CA LYS A 372 18.68 -9.84 16.14
C LYS A 372 17.49 -10.77 16.29
N SER A 373 16.29 -10.35 15.91
CA SER A 373 15.08 -11.17 16.02
C SER A 373 15.14 -12.42 15.14
N GLU A 374 15.86 -12.38 14.01
CA GLU A 374 16.14 -13.58 13.22
C GLU A 374 16.87 -14.66 14.05
N LYS A 375 17.70 -14.25 15.02
CA LYS A 375 18.48 -15.14 15.88
C LYS A 375 17.73 -15.57 17.14
N THR A 376 16.90 -14.70 17.71
CA THR A 376 16.26 -14.89 19.02
C THR A 376 14.78 -15.27 18.94
N GLY A 377 14.14 -15.04 17.79
CA GLY A 377 12.69 -15.22 17.59
C GLY A 377 11.82 -14.10 18.18
N GLY A 378 12.41 -13.10 18.83
CA GLY A 378 11.70 -11.96 19.42
C GLY A 378 12.17 -10.62 18.85
N ILE A 379 11.25 -9.68 18.60
CA ILE A 379 11.57 -8.33 18.14
C ILE A 379 11.87 -7.45 19.36
N GLU A 380 13.11 -6.99 19.47
CA GLU A 380 13.52 -6.01 20.50
C GLU A 380 12.66 -4.73 20.40
N PRO A 381 12.19 -4.14 21.51
CA PRO A 381 11.21 -3.06 21.51
C PRO A 381 11.82 -1.69 21.18
N TRP A 382 12.41 -1.56 20.00
CA TRP A 382 13.09 -0.33 19.54
C TRP A 382 12.21 0.93 19.63
N TRP A 383 10.89 0.77 19.48
CA TRP A 383 9.91 1.86 19.55
C TRP A 383 9.83 2.51 20.94
N GLU A 384 10.21 1.81 22.02
CA GLU A 384 10.21 2.37 23.38
C GLU A 384 11.22 3.51 23.55
N LYS A 385 12.23 3.60 22.67
CA LYS A 385 13.21 4.70 22.72
C LYS A 385 12.66 6.03 22.22
N ILE A 386 11.60 5.98 21.41
CA ILE A 386 10.85 7.17 20.98
C ILE A 386 10.18 7.82 22.22
N THR A 387 10.01 7.10 23.33
CA THR A 387 9.26 7.56 24.51
C THR A 387 10.14 8.11 25.64
N GLN A 388 11.47 8.07 25.51
CA GLN A 388 12.40 8.41 26.61
C GLN A 388 12.94 9.85 26.53
N LYS A 389 12.44 10.65 25.60
CA LYS A 389 12.63 12.10 25.48
C LYS A 389 11.28 12.76 25.34
#